data_AF-A0A3D0PVW7-F1
#
_entry.id   AF-A0A3D0PVW7-F1
#
_cell.length_a   1.000
_cell.length_b   1.000
_cell.length_c   1.000
_cell.angle_alpha   90.00
_cell.angle_beta   90.00
_cell.angle_gamma   90.00
#
_symmetry.space_group_name_H-M   'P 1'
#
loop_
_entity.id
_entity.type
_entity.pdbx_description
1 polymer ?
#
loop_
_entity_poly.entity_id
_entity_poly.type
_entity_poly.pdbx_seq_one_letter_code
_entity_poly.pdbx_strand_id
1 'polypeptide(L)' 'MSAADSLRTGQAQQYSREADNRLKIYRSNRGQNVTVDKFTVRPYVLCFKDIEPVTTNWRNQAVSQYYELKTVKRKS' A
#
# COMPACT_ATOMS: atom_id res chain seq x y z
N MET A 1 -11.15 16.45 5.47
CA MET A 1 -10.95 16.28 4.01
C MET A 1 -12.00 15.32 3.52
N SER A 2 -12.84 15.74 2.58
CA SER A 2 -13.92 14.92 2.01
C SER A 2 -13.44 14.11 0.79
N ALA A 3 -14.24 13.14 0.34
CA ALA A 3 -13.98 12.43 -0.92
C ALA A 3 -13.94 13.39 -2.13
N ALA A 4 -14.84 14.40 -2.14
CA ALA A 4 -14.88 15.43 -3.18
C ALA A 4 -13.59 16.26 -3.20
N ASP A 5 -13.04 16.60 -2.02
CA ASP A 5 -11.76 17.33 -1.93
C ASP A 5 -10.60 16.51 -2.49
N SER A 6 -10.53 15.21 -2.21
CA SER A 6 -9.46 14.34 -2.71
C SER A 6 -9.53 14.11 -4.23
N LEU A 7 -10.73 14.12 -4.81
CA LEU A 7 -10.91 14.11 -6.27
C LEU A 7 -10.48 15.46 -6.87
N ARG A 8 -10.97 16.58 -6.33
CA ARG A 8 -10.65 17.94 -6.80
C ARG A 8 -9.16 18.24 -6.76
N THR A 9 -8.46 17.76 -5.73
CA THR A 9 -7.02 17.98 -5.55
C THR A 9 -6.15 16.98 -6.31
N GLY A 10 -6.73 15.99 -6.99
CA GLY A 10 -5.99 14.94 -7.71
C GLY A 10 -5.34 13.88 -6.80
N GLN A 11 -5.45 14.01 -5.48
CA GLN A 11 -4.87 13.05 -4.52
C GLN A 11 -5.43 11.64 -4.71
N ALA A 12 -6.71 11.50 -5.06
CA ALA A 12 -7.31 10.20 -5.35
C ALA A 12 -6.65 9.51 -6.56
N GLN A 13 -6.38 10.27 -7.63
CA GLN A 13 -5.73 9.75 -8.83
C GLN A 13 -4.28 9.37 -8.58
N GLN A 14 -3.54 10.18 -7.81
CA GLN A 14 -2.16 9.87 -7.45
C GLN A 14 -2.08 8.63 -6.54
N TYR A 15 -2.95 8.53 -5.54
CA TYR A 15 -3.06 7.34 -4.69
C TYR A 15 -3.36 6.08 -5.54
N SER A 16 -4.30 6.15 -6.49
CA SER A 16 -4.62 5.02 -7.37
C SER A 16 -3.40 4.54 -8.14
N ARG A 17 -2.65 5.45 -8.77
CA ARG A 17 -1.44 5.09 -9.54
C ARG A 17 -0.39 4.40 -8.67
N GLU A 18 -0.16 4.90 -7.45
CA GLU A 18 0.78 4.30 -6.51
C GLU A 18 0.30 2.93 -6.00
N ALA A 19 -1.00 2.80 -5.72
CA ALA A 19 -1.61 1.54 -5.31
C ALA A 19 -1.49 0.49 -6.41
N ASP A 20 -1.76 0.85 -7.66
CA ASP A 20 -1.64 -0.06 -8.81
C ASP A 20 -0.20 -0.54 -9.00
N ASN A 21 0.78 0.36 -8.88
CA ASN A 21 2.20 -0.03 -8.93
C ASN A 21 2.57 -0.98 -7.81
N ARG A 22 2.09 -0.72 -6.60
CA ARG A 22 2.31 -1.59 -5.44
C ARG A 22 1.66 -2.97 -5.63
N LEU A 23 0.45 -3.03 -6.18
CA LEU A 23 -0.25 -4.28 -6.50
C LEU A 23 0.53 -5.13 -7.52
N LYS A 24 1.12 -4.50 -8.54
CA LYS A 24 2.01 -5.19 -9.48
C LYS A 24 3.20 -5.82 -8.77
N ILE A 25 3.84 -5.11 -7.84
CA ILE A 25 4.93 -5.66 -7.03
C ILE A 25 4.46 -6.89 -6.25
N TYR A 26 3.32 -6.80 -5.56
CA TYR A 26 2.82 -7.94 -4.79
C TYR A 26 2.53 -9.16 -5.66
N ARG A 27 1.89 -8.97 -6.81
CA ARG A 27 1.50 -10.08 -7.70
C ARG A 27 2.71 -10.75 -8.37
N SER A 28 3.77 -10.01 -8.66
CA SER A 28 4.93 -10.53 -9.39
C SER A 28 6.02 -11.14 -8.50
N ASN A 29 5.89 -11.08 -7.17
CA ASN A 29 6.97 -11.45 -6.23
C ASN A 29 6.58 -12.56 -5.25
N ARG A 30 5.74 -13.50 -5.68
CA ARG A 30 5.36 -14.70 -4.89
C ARG A 30 6.60 -15.38 -4.31
N GLY A 31 6.54 -15.74 -3.02
CA GLY A 31 7.61 -16.40 -2.28
C GLY A 31 8.79 -15.51 -1.88
N GLN A 32 8.77 -14.21 -2.21
CA GLN A 32 9.89 -13.31 -1.94
C GLN A 32 9.64 -12.36 -0.76
N ASN A 33 10.71 -11.77 -0.25
CA ASN A 33 10.65 -10.65 0.70
C ASN A 33 10.47 -9.35 -0.07
N VAL A 34 9.38 -8.63 0.18
CA VAL A 34 9.02 -7.42 -0.56
C VAL A 34 9.18 -6.18 0.32
N THR A 35 9.77 -5.13 -0.23
CA THR A 35 9.78 -3.79 0.37
C THR A 35 9.12 -2.81 -0.59
N VAL A 36 8.17 -2.01 -0.11
CA VAL A 36 7.44 -1.04 -0.93
C VAL A 36 7.58 0.38 -0.40
N ASP A 37 7.49 1.35 -1.31
CA ASP A 37 7.50 2.78 -0.98
C ASP A 37 6.25 3.19 -0.19
N LYS A 38 6.37 4.27 0.58
CA LYS A 38 5.23 4.92 1.23
C LYS A 38 4.32 5.56 0.17
N PHE A 39 3.01 5.57 0.42
CA PHE A 39 2.14 6.44 -0.37
C PHE A 39 2.49 7.91 -0.13
N THR A 40 2.62 8.68 -1.20
CA THR A 40 2.98 10.11 -1.12
C THR A 40 1.77 10.97 -0.75
N VAL A 41 0.56 10.50 -1.09
CA VAL A 41 -0.71 11.08 -0.69
C VAL A 41 -1.57 10.03 0.00
N ARG A 42 -2.32 10.45 1.02
CA ARG A 42 -3.18 9.55 1.80
C ARG A 42 -4.58 10.14 1.92
N PRO A 43 -5.39 10.07 0.86
CA PRO A 43 -6.78 10.52 0.90
C PRO A 43 -7.50 9.81 2.04
N TYR A 44 -8.10 10.56 2.97
CA TYR A 44 -8.65 9.99 4.21
C TYR A 44 -9.61 8.82 3.97
N VAL A 45 -10.45 8.94 2.95
CA VAL A 45 -11.47 7.93 2.58
C VAL A 45 -10.84 6.69 1.93
N LEU A 46 -9.74 6.85 1.18
CA LEU A 46 -9.13 5.75 0.41
C LEU A 46 -8.01 5.03 1.16
N CYS A 47 -7.30 5.74 2.05
CA CYS A 47 -6.10 5.22 2.72
C CYS A 47 -6.08 5.56 4.22
N PHE A 48 -6.97 4.92 4.98
CA PHE A 48 -7.05 5.11 6.43
C PHE A 48 -5.80 4.59 7.16
N LYS A 49 -5.33 3.39 6.81
CA LYS A 49 -4.10 2.78 7.35
C LYS A 49 -3.32 2.09 6.22
N ASP A 50 -2.00 2.08 6.35
CA ASP A 50 -1.08 1.39 5.45
C ASP A 50 -0.33 0.28 6.24
N ILE A 51 0.39 -0.58 5.53
CA ILE A 51 1.39 -1.48 6.11
C ILE A 51 2.56 -0.71 6.72
N GLU A 52 3.26 -1.35 7.64
CA GLU A 52 4.30 -0.72 8.46
C GLU A 52 5.70 -1.20 8.08
N PRO A 53 6.77 -0.54 8.58
CA PRO A 53 8.14 -1.02 8.41
C PRO A 53 8.43 -2.35 9.13
N VAL A 54 7.57 -2.73 10.09
CA VAL A 54 7.70 -3.94 10.89
C VAL A 54 6.85 -5.06 10.30
N THR A 55 7.50 -6.16 9.90
CA THR A 55 6.85 -7.30 9.23
C THR A 55 5.88 -8.08 10.14
N THR A 56 6.03 -7.99 11.47
CA THR A 56 5.14 -8.63 12.44
C THR A 56 3.83 -7.88 12.66
N ASN A 57 3.65 -6.69 12.06
CA ASN A 57 2.35 -6.02 12.07
C ASN A 57 1.31 -6.88 11.34
N TRP A 58 0.11 -7.02 11.92
CA TRP A 58 -0.93 -7.89 11.38
C TRP A 58 -1.32 -7.53 9.94
N ARG A 59 -1.24 -6.26 9.53
CA ARG A 59 -1.53 -5.84 8.14
C ARG A 59 -0.49 -6.37 7.17
N ASN A 60 0.78 -6.34 7.57
CA ASN A 60 1.86 -6.89 6.77
C ASN A 60 1.70 -8.40 6.61
N GLN A 61 1.38 -9.09 7.71
CA GLN A 61 1.11 -10.54 7.68
C GLN A 61 -0.07 -10.88 6.79
N ALA A 62 -1.18 -10.14 6.89
CA ALA A 62 -2.36 -10.33 6.04
C ALA A 62 -2.03 -10.13 4.56
N VAL A 63 -1.28 -9.08 4.21
CA VAL A 63 -0.84 -8.82 2.83
C VAL A 63 0.09 -9.92 2.34
N SER A 64 1.08 -10.34 3.14
CA SER A 64 1.99 -11.42 2.72
C SER A 64 1.26 -12.75 2.54
N GLN A 65 0.28 -13.06 3.38
CA GLN A 65 -0.55 -14.26 3.23
C GLN A 65 -1.39 -14.19 1.97
N TYR A 66 -2.09 -13.08 1.74
CA TYR A 66 -2.98 -12.93 0.59
C TYR A 66 -2.24 -12.99 -0.76
N TYR A 67 -1.06 -12.37 -0.85
CA TYR A 67 -0.25 -12.37 -2.07
C TYR A 67 0.83 -13.45 -2.10
N GLU A 68 0.80 -14.38 -1.14
CA GLU A 68 1.75 -15.50 -1.03
C GLU A 68 3.23 -15.05 -1.04
N LEU A 69 3.52 -13.93 -0.38
CA LEU A 69 4.86 -13.38 -0.18
C LEU A 69 5.51 -13.99 1.06
N LYS A 70 6.86 -14.02 1.10
CA LYS A 70 7.59 -14.45 2.31
C LYS A 70 7.45 -13.43 3.44
N THR A 71 7.66 -12.15 3.12
CA THR A 71 7.36 -11.01 4.00
C THR A 71 7.06 -9.78 3.17
N VAL A 72 6.39 -8.78 3.75
CA VAL A 72 6.23 -7.47 3.15
C VAL A 72 6.43 -6.39 4.20
N LYS A 73 7.10 -5.29 3.84
CA LYS A 73 7.19 -4.09 4.68
C LYS A 73 7.22 -2.82 3.86
N ARG A 74 6.84 -1.71 4.49
CA ARG A 74 6.99 -0.36 3.92
C ARG A 74 8.38 0.17 4.26
N LYS A 75 8.97 0.99 3.38
CA LYS A 75 10.18 1.76 3.71
C LYS A 75 9.93 2.65 4.95
N SER A 76 10.95 2.77 5.80
CA SER A 76 10.91 3.55 7.04
C SER A 76 10.61 5.01 6.83
#